data_AF-A0A497QL28-F1
#
_entry.id   AF-A0A497QL28-F1
#
_cell.length_a   1.000
_cell.length_b   1.000
_cell.length_c   1.000
_cell.angle_alpha   90.00
_cell.angle_beta   90.00
_cell.angle_gamma   90.00
#
_symmetry.space_group_name_H-M   'P 1'
#
loop_
_entity.id
_entity.type
_entity.pdbx_description
1 polymer ?
#
loop_
_entity_poly.entity_id
_entity_poly.type
_entity_poly.pdbx_seq_one_letter_code
_entity_poly.pdbx_strand_id
1 'polypeptide(L)'
;MSSIAEQVRKKKEQIKEKEHSQLVSEKEISESSLSELEKDKVRKAKLQKLKELEAELVQIEQKKEARVVDQDIPLADLEEKLASHIKSATKGEIVLRESDDEAAIRSELESIKQEMAKEKAVQVKTHYEKLVELHNWIEETQYEFMYAMPHPKKAKRDFESWREEWSQVLLDYARVGTLHIIFPKRLLTEKPFNKFINRKKSVLELCEALVEKDLAKWIGNKKKKDQLRIYWKSLEEWTAVVEQWAYDNAIFDVIMIPDIRKSKQEFALLPVEDLKVIFRKLEKMNKATMIELENNQFGIKFKLI
;
A
#
# COMPACT_ATOMS: atom_id res chain seq x y z
N MET A 1 -13.31 -43.74 -31.74
CA MET A 1 -13.50 -43.85 -30.27
C MET A 1 -12.45 -43.09 -29.45
N SER A 2 -11.20 -42.90 -29.92
CA SER A 2 -10.12 -42.26 -29.12
C SER A 2 -10.18 -40.73 -28.98
N SER A 3 -10.88 -40.01 -29.87
CA SER A 3 -10.87 -38.53 -29.92
C SER A 3 -11.82 -37.88 -28.89
N ILE A 4 -12.94 -38.54 -28.56
CA ILE A 4 -13.96 -38.00 -27.66
C ILE A 4 -13.50 -38.05 -26.19
N ALA A 5 -12.82 -39.13 -25.79
CA ALA A 5 -12.30 -39.29 -24.43
C ALA A 5 -11.24 -38.22 -24.07
N GLU A 6 -10.41 -37.84 -25.04
CA GLU A 6 -9.37 -36.83 -24.85
C GLU A 6 -9.93 -35.40 -24.79
N GLN A 7 -10.97 -35.11 -25.58
CA GLN A 7 -11.71 -33.85 -25.50
C GLN A 7 -12.46 -33.70 -24.16
N VAL A 8 -13.05 -34.79 -23.64
CA VAL A 8 -13.73 -34.78 -22.34
C VAL A 8 -12.73 -34.56 -21.19
N ARG A 9 -11.52 -35.12 -21.29
CA ARG A 9 -10.46 -34.93 -20.28
C ARG A 9 -9.95 -33.48 -20.25
N LYS A 10 -9.66 -32.89 -21.41
CA LYS A 10 -9.25 -31.47 -21.51
C LYS A 10 -10.34 -30.51 -21.02
N LYS A 11 -11.61 -30.81 -21.28
CA LYS A 11 -12.73 -29.99 -20.80
C LYS A 11 -12.90 -30.10 -19.28
N LYS A 12 -12.67 -31.28 -18.68
CA LYS A 12 -12.68 -31.45 -17.21
C LYS A 12 -11.51 -30.73 -16.53
N GLU A 13 -10.33 -30.72 -17.12
CA GLU A 13 -9.17 -29.97 -16.61
C GLU A 13 -9.41 -28.45 -16.68
N GLN A 14 -9.97 -27.94 -17.79
CA GLN A 14 -10.32 -26.52 -17.91
C GLN A 14 -11.41 -26.06 -16.94
N ILE A 15 -12.37 -26.94 -16.61
CA ILE A 15 -13.42 -26.64 -15.62
C ILE A 15 -12.81 -26.59 -14.22
N LYS A 16 -11.95 -27.57 -13.85
CA LYS A 16 -11.25 -27.57 -12.56
C LYS A 16 -10.31 -26.37 -12.39
N GLU A 17 -9.63 -25.95 -13.45
CA GLU A 17 -8.72 -24.81 -13.41
C GLU A 17 -9.48 -23.48 -13.28
N LYS A 18 -10.67 -23.36 -13.90
CA LYS A 18 -11.57 -22.22 -13.70
C LYS A 18 -12.20 -22.18 -12.30
N GLU A 19 -12.66 -23.33 -11.79
CA GLU A 19 -13.22 -23.42 -10.43
C GLU A 19 -12.16 -23.12 -9.37
N HIS A 20 -10.92 -23.60 -9.55
CA HIS A 20 -9.82 -23.32 -8.64
C HIS A 20 -9.37 -21.85 -8.72
N SER A 21 -9.32 -21.26 -9.92
CA SER A 21 -9.03 -19.83 -10.09
C SER A 21 -10.12 -18.93 -9.50
N GLN A 22 -11.40 -19.33 -9.56
CA GLN A 22 -12.49 -18.61 -8.89
C GLN A 22 -12.40 -18.74 -7.36
N LEU A 23 -12.15 -19.94 -6.83
CA LEU A 23 -12.00 -20.15 -5.38
C LEU A 23 -10.78 -19.45 -4.77
N VAL A 24 -9.67 -19.36 -5.50
CA VAL A 24 -8.46 -18.64 -5.05
C VAL A 24 -8.67 -17.13 -5.08
N SER A 25 -9.32 -16.60 -6.12
CA SER A 25 -9.67 -15.18 -6.17
C SER A 25 -10.71 -14.78 -5.11
N GLU A 26 -11.71 -15.63 -4.83
CA GLU A 26 -12.69 -15.39 -3.75
C GLU A 26 -12.03 -15.44 -2.36
N LYS A 27 -11.08 -16.35 -2.14
CA LYS A 27 -10.34 -16.42 -0.85
C LYS A 27 -9.38 -15.25 -0.65
N GLU A 28 -8.61 -14.86 -1.66
CA GLU A 28 -7.69 -13.71 -1.59
C GLU A 28 -8.42 -12.37 -1.43
N ILE A 29 -9.60 -12.22 -2.06
CA ILE A 29 -10.47 -11.07 -1.82
C ILE A 29 -11.00 -11.09 -0.38
N SER A 30 -11.36 -12.25 0.17
CA SER A 30 -11.93 -12.34 1.53
C SER A 30 -10.93 -12.01 2.65
N GLU A 31 -9.67 -12.47 2.60
CA GLU A 31 -8.69 -12.24 3.68
C GLU A 31 -8.14 -10.80 3.70
N SER A 32 -7.92 -10.20 2.52
CA SER A 32 -7.61 -8.77 2.40
C SER A 32 -8.76 -7.91 2.93
N SER A 33 -9.98 -8.25 2.52
CA SER A 33 -11.20 -7.56 2.97
C SER A 33 -11.45 -7.74 4.46
N LEU A 34 -11.09 -8.87 5.08
CA LEU A 34 -11.30 -9.10 6.52
C LEU A 34 -10.46 -8.15 7.39
N SER A 35 -9.20 -7.90 7.01
CA SER A 35 -8.34 -6.96 7.74
C SER A 35 -8.76 -5.48 7.57
N GLU A 36 -9.32 -5.14 6.41
CA GLU A 36 -9.90 -3.82 6.16
C GLU A 36 -11.28 -3.67 6.81
N LEU A 37 -12.10 -4.72 6.82
CA LEU A 37 -13.38 -4.80 7.52
C LEU A 37 -13.19 -4.71 9.03
N GLU A 38 -12.13 -5.26 9.61
CA GLU A 38 -11.80 -5.11 11.03
C GLU A 38 -11.42 -3.66 11.36
N LYS A 39 -10.58 -3.03 10.53
CA LYS A 39 -10.26 -1.60 10.66
C LYS A 39 -11.48 -0.72 10.47
N ASP A 40 -12.35 -1.06 9.52
CA ASP A 40 -13.60 -0.34 9.27
C ASP A 40 -14.66 -0.60 10.34
N LYS A 41 -14.69 -1.79 10.96
CA LYS A 41 -15.51 -2.06 12.15
C LYS A 41 -15.03 -1.24 13.33
N VAL A 42 -13.71 -1.16 13.57
CA VAL A 42 -13.14 -0.31 14.62
C VAL A 42 -13.43 1.17 14.33
N ARG A 43 -13.31 1.62 13.08
CA ARG A 43 -13.67 2.99 12.67
C ARG A 43 -15.16 3.27 12.82
N LYS A 44 -16.04 2.34 12.44
CA LYS A 44 -17.49 2.45 12.63
C LYS A 44 -17.87 2.47 14.11
N ALA A 45 -17.23 1.65 14.94
CA ALA A 45 -17.44 1.65 16.39
C ALA A 45 -16.99 2.99 17.01
N LYS A 46 -15.83 3.52 16.60
CA LYS A 46 -15.37 4.86 17.03
C LYS A 46 -16.33 5.97 16.57
N LEU A 47 -16.83 5.91 15.33
CA LEU A 47 -17.80 6.88 14.79
C LEU A 47 -19.16 6.79 15.49
N GLN A 48 -19.60 5.58 15.84
CA GLN A 48 -20.85 5.36 16.55
C GLN A 48 -20.76 5.89 17.99
N LYS A 49 -19.66 5.60 18.69
CA LYS A 49 -19.38 6.17 20.03
C LYS A 49 -19.34 7.71 19.98
N LEU A 50 -18.80 8.28 18.91
CA LEU A 50 -18.77 9.74 18.71
C LEU A 50 -20.18 10.31 18.54
N LYS A 51 -21.03 9.68 17.72
CA LYS A 51 -22.43 10.10 17.54
C LYS A 51 -23.28 9.95 18.80
N GLU A 52 -23.02 8.91 19.59
CA GLU A 52 -23.68 8.69 20.89
C GLU A 52 -23.33 9.81 21.87
N LEU A 53 -22.04 10.18 21.98
CA LEU A 53 -21.59 11.29 22.83
C LEU A 53 -22.13 12.66 22.36
N GLU A 54 -22.19 12.90 21.04
CA GLU A 54 -22.82 14.11 20.49
C GLU A 54 -24.32 14.18 20.82
N ALA A 55 -25.04 13.06 20.75
CA ALA A 55 -26.45 13.00 21.11
C ALA A 55 -26.69 13.23 22.62
N GLU A 56 -25.83 12.70 23.49
CA GLU A 56 -25.90 12.94 24.93
C GLU A 56 -25.69 14.42 25.28
N LEU A 57 -24.74 15.09 24.62
CA LEU A 57 -24.52 16.54 24.82
C LEU A 57 -25.74 17.36 24.41
N VAL A 58 -26.37 17.04 23.28
CA VAL A 58 -27.60 17.73 22.82
C VAL A 58 -28.77 17.51 23.79
N GLN A 59 -28.92 16.31 24.36
CA GLN A 59 -29.97 16.05 25.36
C GLN A 59 -29.73 16.83 26.66
N ILE A 60 -28.48 16.99 27.08
CA ILE A 60 -28.12 17.79 28.26
C ILE A 60 -28.45 19.27 28.01
N GLU A 61 -28.13 19.81 26.83
CA GLU A 61 -28.47 21.18 26.45
C GLU A 61 -29.99 21.42 26.40
N GLN A 62 -30.75 20.52 25.78
CA GLN A 62 -32.22 20.61 25.73
C GLN A 62 -32.86 20.49 27.12
N LYS A 63 -32.29 19.69 28.02
CA LYS A 63 -32.76 19.56 29.40
C LYS A 63 -32.41 20.78 30.27
N LYS A 64 -31.36 21.54 29.91
CA LYS A 64 -31.06 22.86 30.50
C LYS A 64 -32.08 23.90 30.01
N GLU A 65 -32.45 23.90 28.73
CA GLU A 65 -33.45 24.84 28.17
C GLU A 65 -34.88 24.57 28.66
N ALA A 66 -35.31 23.31 28.75
CA ALA A 66 -36.65 22.95 29.22
C ALA A 66 -36.89 23.25 30.72
N ARG A 67 -35.83 23.47 31.51
CA ARG A 67 -35.94 23.80 32.95
C ARG A 67 -36.24 25.28 33.21
N VAL A 68 -36.23 26.12 32.18
CA VAL A 68 -36.41 27.58 32.28
C VAL A 68 -37.84 28.03 31.94
N VAL A 69 -38.66 27.16 31.35
CA VAL A 69 -40.01 27.53 30.88
C VAL A 69 -41.06 26.72 31.62
N ASP A 70 -41.35 27.10 32.87
CA ASP A 70 -42.73 27.00 33.36
C ASP A 70 -42.95 27.85 34.61
N GLN A 71 -44.14 28.47 34.64
CA GLN A 71 -44.79 29.23 35.73
C GLN A 71 -44.63 30.76 35.68
N ASP A 72 -45.61 31.39 35.02
CA ASP A 72 -46.07 32.75 35.31
C ASP A 72 -46.54 32.84 36.77
N ILE A 73 -45.62 33.17 37.67
CA ILE A 73 -45.91 33.47 39.08
C ILE A 73 -45.95 35.00 39.22
N PRO A 74 -47.02 35.58 39.79
CA PRO A 74 -47.09 37.02 40.05
C PRO A 74 -45.88 37.49 40.86
N LEU A 75 -45.22 38.56 40.39
CA LEU A 75 -43.93 39.07 40.87
C LEU A 75 -43.86 39.29 42.40
N ALA A 76 -44.99 39.55 43.04
CA ALA A 76 -45.08 39.79 44.49
C ALA A 76 -44.81 38.53 45.35
N ASP A 77 -45.19 37.33 44.89
CA ASP A 77 -44.96 36.07 45.63
C ASP A 77 -43.52 35.55 45.47
N LEU A 78 -42.81 36.00 44.43
CA LEU A 78 -41.41 35.68 44.17
C LEU A 78 -40.48 36.42 45.13
N GLU A 79 -40.78 37.68 45.49
CA GLU A 79 -39.94 38.47 46.40
C GLU A 79 -39.94 37.92 47.83
N GLU A 80 -41.10 37.43 48.32
CA GLU A 80 -41.21 36.85 49.67
C GLU A 80 -40.54 35.46 49.76
N LYS A 81 -40.63 34.66 48.69
CA LYS A 81 -39.88 33.39 48.57
C LYS A 81 -38.37 33.59 48.39
N LEU A 82 -37.95 34.63 47.67
CA LEU A 82 -36.54 34.97 47.50
C LEU A 82 -35.92 35.45 48.82
N ALA A 83 -36.64 36.27 49.60
CA ALA A 83 -36.18 36.74 50.91
C ALA A 83 -36.02 35.61 51.95
N SER A 84 -36.88 34.57 51.88
CA SER A 84 -36.72 33.38 52.72
C SER A 84 -35.59 32.45 52.25
N HIS A 85 -35.37 32.33 50.94
CA HIS A 85 -34.25 31.55 50.39
C HIS A 85 -32.89 32.21 50.59
N ILE A 86 -32.78 33.54 50.55
CA ILE A 86 -31.52 34.26 50.81
C ILE A 86 -31.08 34.09 52.27
N LYS A 87 -32.02 34.04 53.23
CA LYS A 87 -31.71 33.76 54.65
C LYS A 87 -31.27 32.31 54.90
N SER A 88 -31.67 31.35 54.06
CA SER A 88 -31.15 29.97 54.11
C SER A 88 -29.86 29.76 53.30
N ALA A 89 -29.60 30.60 52.29
CA ALA A 89 -28.44 30.49 51.41
C ALA A 89 -27.14 31.04 52.02
N THR A 90 -27.19 31.81 53.10
CA THR A 90 -25.97 32.20 53.86
C THR A 90 -25.32 31.06 54.65
N LYS A 91 -25.75 29.80 54.45
CA LYS A 91 -25.17 28.63 55.13
C LYS A 91 -24.80 27.46 54.22
N GLY A 92 -24.84 27.62 52.90
CA GLY A 92 -24.51 26.53 51.97
C GLY A 92 -24.08 27.06 50.62
N GLU A 93 -22.78 27.04 50.39
CA GLU A 93 -22.12 27.32 49.12
C GLU A 93 -22.58 26.28 48.08
N ILE A 94 -23.61 26.61 47.29
CA ILE A 94 -23.97 25.81 46.11
C ILE A 94 -23.03 26.24 45.01
N VAL A 95 -21.83 25.66 45.02
CA VAL A 95 -20.94 25.64 43.85
C VAL A 95 -21.68 24.85 42.77
N LEU A 96 -22.02 25.53 41.67
CA LEU A 96 -22.40 24.91 40.41
C LEU A 96 -21.22 24.01 39.96
N ARG A 97 -21.27 22.73 40.35
CA ARG A 97 -20.51 21.66 39.69
C ARG A 97 -21.06 21.55 38.27
N GLU A 98 -20.53 22.35 37.35
CA GLU A 98 -20.37 21.87 35.98
C GLU A 98 -19.65 20.53 36.12
N SER A 99 -20.37 19.43 35.85
CA SER A 99 -19.93 18.10 36.26
C SER A 99 -18.55 17.82 35.68
N ASP A 100 -17.63 17.39 36.52
CA ASP A 100 -16.27 16.96 36.13
C ASP A 100 -16.31 15.99 34.92
N ASP A 101 -17.42 15.31 34.74
CA ASP A 101 -17.77 14.45 33.60
C ASP A 101 -17.84 15.19 32.25
N GLU A 102 -18.41 16.39 32.16
CA GLU A 102 -18.49 17.16 30.90
C GLU A 102 -17.08 17.60 30.45
N ALA A 103 -16.24 18.01 31.40
CA ALA A 103 -14.85 18.37 31.15
C ALA A 103 -13.99 17.15 30.75
N ALA A 104 -14.20 16.01 31.41
CA ALA A 104 -13.54 14.76 31.08
C ALA A 104 -13.88 14.27 29.66
N ILE A 105 -15.16 14.32 29.27
CA ILE A 105 -15.63 13.92 27.94
C ILE A 105 -15.01 14.83 26.85
N ARG A 106 -14.98 16.15 27.07
CA ARG A 106 -14.36 17.09 26.13
C ARG A 106 -12.86 16.83 25.97
N SER A 107 -12.17 16.53 27.06
CA SER A 107 -10.74 16.19 27.03
C SER A 107 -10.48 14.87 26.28
N GLU A 108 -11.31 13.85 26.48
CA GLU A 108 -11.19 12.57 25.80
C GLU A 108 -11.47 12.71 24.28
N LEU A 109 -12.48 13.51 23.92
CA LEU A 109 -12.76 13.87 22.52
C LEU A 109 -11.58 14.56 21.85
N GLU A 110 -10.92 15.49 22.54
CA GLU A 110 -9.77 16.20 22.00
C GLU A 110 -8.55 15.29 21.84
N SER A 111 -8.33 14.37 22.80
CA SER A 111 -7.30 13.34 22.71
C SER A 111 -7.54 12.41 21.51
N ILE A 112 -8.77 11.94 21.30
CA ILE A 112 -9.13 11.08 20.17
C ILE A 112 -8.98 11.83 18.84
N LYS A 113 -9.38 13.10 18.77
CA LYS A 113 -9.17 13.94 17.58
C LYS A 113 -7.69 14.10 17.25
N GLN A 114 -6.84 14.32 18.26
CA GLN A 114 -5.40 14.43 18.08
C GLN A 114 -4.75 13.10 17.67
N GLU A 115 -5.18 11.97 18.24
CA GLU A 115 -4.74 10.64 17.81
C GLU A 115 -5.16 10.36 16.36
N MET A 116 -6.41 10.69 15.98
CA MET A 116 -6.89 10.56 14.62
C MET A 116 -6.15 11.50 13.64
N ALA A 117 -5.75 12.69 14.08
CA ALA A 117 -4.94 13.61 13.28
C ALA A 117 -3.50 13.09 13.09
N LYS A 118 -2.91 12.50 14.13
CA LYS A 118 -1.59 11.85 14.08
C LYS A 118 -1.62 10.59 13.19
N GLU A 119 -2.68 9.79 13.25
CA GLU A 119 -2.88 8.63 12.37
C GLU A 119 -3.13 9.02 10.90
N LYS A 120 -3.79 10.16 10.65
CA LYS A 120 -3.99 10.70 9.28
C LYS A 120 -2.71 11.21 8.61
N ALA A 121 -1.61 11.40 9.35
CA ALA A 121 -0.37 11.98 8.82
C ALA A 121 0.58 10.96 8.16
N VAL A 122 0.29 9.65 8.19
CA VAL A 122 1.03 8.69 7.36
C VAL A 122 0.33 8.57 6.01
N GLN A 123 0.36 9.67 5.23
CA GLN A 123 0.02 9.58 3.81
C GLN A 123 1.07 8.67 3.16
N VAL A 124 0.65 7.46 2.77
CA VAL A 124 1.49 6.55 2.00
C VAL A 124 1.69 7.21 0.64
N LYS A 125 2.82 7.90 0.47
CA LYS A 125 3.18 8.58 -0.78
C LYS A 125 3.04 7.62 -1.95
N THR A 126 2.37 8.04 -3.01
CA THR A 126 2.20 7.21 -4.20
C THR A 126 3.55 6.92 -4.86
N HIS A 127 3.64 5.86 -5.67
CA HIS A 127 4.88 5.55 -6.41
C HIS A 127 5.34 6.73 -7.28
N TYR A 128 4.39 7.49 -7.80
CA TYR A 128 4.66 8.67 -8.60
C TYR A 128 5.21 9.82 -7.75
N GLU A 129 4.63 10.13 -6.59
CA GLU A 129 5.15 11.18 -5.69
C GLU A 129 6.60 10.90 -5.27
N LYS A 130 6.89 9.64 -4.91
CA LYS A 130 8.26 9.21 -4.59
C LYS A 130 9.21 9.33 -5.79
N LEU A 131 8.70 9.15 -7.02
CA LEU A 131 9.49 9.37 -8.23
C LEU A 131 9.76 10.86 -8.47
N VAL A 132 8.77 11.72 -8.25
CA VAL A 132 8.91 13.17 -8.36
C VAL A 132 9.95 13.70 -7.37
N GLU A 133 10.02 13.15 -6.15
CA GLU A 133 11.04 13.50 -5.16
C GLU A 133 12.48 13.17 -5.61
N LEU A 134 12.64 12.14 -6.45
CA LEU A 134 13.94 11.78 -7.02
C LEU A 134 14.27 12.63 -8.25
N HIS A 135 13.24 13.04 -8.99
CA HIS A 135 13.35 13.69 -10.29
C HIS A 135 12.38 14.87 -10.38
N ASN A 136 12.71 15.96 -9.65
CA ASN A 136 11.84 17.14 -9.53
C ASN A 136 11.44 17.74 -10.89
N TRP A 137 12.35 17.67 -11.86
CA TRP A 137 12.18 18.19 -13.21
C TRP A 137 11.00 17.57 -13.98
N ILE A 138 10.48 16.40 -13.57
CA ILE A 138 9.36 15.71 -14.24
C ILE A 138 8.06 16.53 -14.24
N GLU A 139 7.82 17.33 -13.20
CA GLU A 139 6.61 18.15 -13.06
C GLU A 139 6.80 19.61 -13.47
N GLU A 140 8.04 20.06 -13.60
CA GLU A 140 8.33 21.44 -13.94
C GLU A 140 8.02 21.73 -15.41
N THR A 141 7.26 22.81 -15.65
CA THR A 141 6.80 23.21 -17.00
C THR A 141 7.96 23.52 -17.95
N GLN A 142 9.12 23.94 -17.41
CA GLN A 142 10.30 24.22 -18.22
C GLN A 142 10.87 22.98 -18.94
N TYR A 143 10.56 21.77 -18.45
CA TYR A 143 11.03 20.52 -19.03
C TYR A 143 9.97 19.79 -19.86
N GLU A 144 8.88 20.47 -20.27
CA GLU A 144 7.87 19.88 -21.16
C GLU A 144 8.46 19.33 -22.47
N PHE A 145 9.52 19.97 -22.98
CA PHE A 145 10.24 19.51 -24.17
C PHE A 145 10.84 18.11 -23.99
N MET A 146 11.15 17.67 -22.76
CA MET A 146 11.71 16.34 -22.51
C MET A 146 10.73 15.20 -22.80
N TYR A 147 9.43 15.49 -22.91
CA TYR A 147 8.43 14.51 -23.34
C TYR A 147 8.35 14.35 -24.87
N ALA A 148 9.09 15.17 -25.62
CA ALA A 148 9.31 15.02 -27.04
C ALA A 148 10.62 14.27 -27.27
N MET A 149 10.55 13.04 -27.79
CA MET A 149 11.74 12.25 -28.11
C MET A 149 12.55 12.93 -29.23
N PRO A 150 13.84 13.28 -29.00
CA PRO A 150 14.70 13.85 -30.04
C PRO A 150 14.90 12.88 -31.20
N HIS A 151 15.23 13.41 -32.39
CA HIS A 151 15.39 12.58 -33.56
C HIS A 151 16.77 11.89 -33.56
N PRO A 152 16.86 10.54 -33.53
CA PRO A 152 18.10 9.81 -33.26
C PRO A 152 19.22 10.08 -34.28
N LYS A 153 18.85 10.39 -35.53
CA LYS A 153 19.79 10.70 -36.62
C LYS A 153 20.18 12.18 -36.75
N LYS A 154 19.33 13.12 -36.31
CA LYS A 154 19.55 14.56 -36.53
C LYS A 154 20.17 15.22 -35.31
N ALA A 155 19.77 14.80 -34.12
CA ALA A 155 20.21 15.33 -32.84
C ALA A 155 20.70 14.18 -31.96
N LYS A 156 21.81 13.56 -32.35
CA LYS A 156 22.31 12.33 -31.71
C LYS A 156 22.66 12.55 -30.23
N ARG A 157 23.35 13.65 -29.91
CA ARG A 157 23.74 13.97 -28.52
C ARG A 157 22.52 14.19 -27.62
N ASP A 158 21.55 14.98 -28.10
CA ASP A 158 20.32 15.25 -27.36
C ASP A 158 19.51 13.97 -27.17
N PHE A 159 19.47 13.10 -28.18
CA PHE A 159 18.83 11.79 -28.09
C PHE A 159 19.52 10.88 -27.06
N GLU A 160 20.85 10.81 -27.05
CA GLU A 160 21.60 10.03 -26.07
C GLU A 160 21.38 10.53 -24.64
N SER A 161 21.45 11.85 -24.43
CA SER A 161 21.17 12.44 -23.11
C SER A 161 19.71 12.21 -22.68
N TRP A 162 18.74 12.44 -23.58
CA TRP A 162 17.33 12.14 -23.33
C TRP A 162 17.13 10.68 -22.94
N ARG A 163 17.76 9.77 -23.69
CA ARG A 163 17.66 8.32 -23.48
C ARG A 163 18.26 7.90 -22.14
N GLU A 164 19.40 8.49 -21.76
CA GLU A 164 20.07 8.26 -20.49
C GLU A 164 19.15 8.65 -19.32
N GLU A 165 18.72 9.91 -19.28
CA GLU A 165 17.91 10.46 -18.20
C GLU A 165 16.59 9.69 -18.04
N TRP A 166 15.86 9.49 -19.14
CA TRP A 166 14.59 8.77 -19.07
C TRP A 166 14.76 7.26 -18.78
N SER A 167 15.88 6.65 -19.15
CA SER A 167 16.17 5.26 -18.74
C SER A 167 16.39 5.16 -17.24
N GLN A 168 17.04 6.15 -16.64
CA GLN A 168 17.23 6.24 -15.20
C GLN A 168 15.90 6.46 -14.48
N VAL A 169 15.04 7.34 -14.99
CA VAL A 169 13.67 7.53 -14.46
C VAL A 169 12.87 6.23 -14.50
N LEU A 170 12.98 5.45 -15.59
CA LEU A 170 12.29 4.15 -15.71
C LEU A 170 12.84 3.12 -14.70
N LEU A 171 14.15 3.11 -14.47
CA LEU A 171 14.78 2.26 -13.46
C LEU A 171 14.33 2.63 -12.04
N ASP A 172 14.32 3.92 -11.72
CA ASP A 172 13.88 4.43 -10.42
C ASP A 172 12.39 4.20 -10.20
N TYR A 173 11.57 4.32 -11.24
CA TYR A 173 10.16 3.95 -11.20
C TYR A 173 9.98 2.47 -10.83
N ALA A 174 10.78 1.59 -11.42
CA ALA A 174 10.76 0.16 -11.09
C ALA A 174 11.20 -0.08 -9.63
N ARG A 175 12.26 0.60 -9.17
CA ARG A 175 12.78 0.49 -7.81
C ARG A 175 11.76 0.94 -6.77
N VAL A 176 11.18 2.14 -6.94
CA VAL A 176 10.21 2.75 -6.02
C VAL A 176 8.93 1.91 -5.92
N GLY A 177 8.48 1.36 -7.05
CA GLY A 177 7.32 0.46 -7.10
C GLY A 177 7.63 -1.00 -6.77
N THR A 178 8.89 -1.35 -6.49
CA THR A 178 9.37 -2.75 -6.33
C THR A 178 8.96 -3.67 -7.49
N LEU A 179 8.91 -3.13 -8.71
CA LEU A 179 8.35 -3.76 -9.91
C LEU A 179 9.40 -4.57 -10.68
N HIS A 180 9.54 -5.86 -10.36
CA HIS A 180 10.56 -6.72 -10.99
C HIS A 180 10.29 -7.00 -12.47
N ILE A 181 9.03 -7.00 -12.86
CA ILE A 181 8.57 -7.19 -14.23
C ILE A 181 7.72 -6.00 -14.64
N ILE A 182 8.08 -5.37 -15.76
CA ILE A 182 7.34 -4.27 -16.36
C ILE A 182 6.73 -4.72 -17.69
N PHE A 183 5.49 -4.28 -17.91
CA PHE A 183 4.77 -4.43 -19.17
C PHE A 183 4.80 -3.09 -19.90
N PRO A 184 5.50 -2.96 -21.05
CA PRO A 184 5.58 -1.67 -21.76
C PRO A 184 4.23 -1.07 -22.12
N LYS A 185 3.22 -1.91 -22.36
CA LYS A 185 1.83 -1.48 -22.62
C LYS A 185 1.22 -0.71 -21.44
N ARG A 186 1.51 -1.12 -20.21
CA ARG A 186 0.99 -0.51 -18.97
C ARG A 186 1.61 0.87 -18.75
N LEU A 187 2.89 1.04 -19.07
CA LEU A 187 3.58 2.33 -18.99
C LEU A 187 2.92 3.41 -19.86
N LEU A 188 2.26 3.05 -20.96
CA LEU A 188 1.60 4.03 -21.85
C LEU A 188 0.48 4.83 -21.17
N THR A 189 -0.08 4.29 -20.09
CA THR A 189 -1.15 4.91 -19.30
C THR A 189 -0.67 5.49 -17.97
N GLU A 190 0.54 5.14 -17.53
CA GLU A 190 1.08 5.54 -16.23
C GLU A 190 1.85 6.86 -16.32
N LYS A 191 1.73 7.71 -15.30
CA LYS A 191 2.57 8.91 -15.17
C LYS A 191 3.99 8.50 -14.76
N PRO A 192 5.04 9.18 -15.24
CA PRO A 192 5.03 10.32 -16.17
C PRO A 192 4.97 9.93 -17.66
N PHE A 193 5.11 8.64 -17.99
CA PHE A 193 5.28 8.16 -19.36
C PHE A 193 4.07 8.40 -20.28
N ASN A 194 2.87 8.60 -19.72
CA ASN A 194 1.67 8.94 -20.46
C ASN A 194 1.71 10.32 -21.14
N LYS A 195 2.64 11.21 -20.73
CA LYS A 195 2.82 12.55 -21.31
C LYS A 195 3.66 12.57 -22.58
N PHE A 196 4.33 11.46 -22.94
CA PHE A 196 5.13 11.40 -24.17
C PHE A 196 4.29 11.67 -25.42
N ILE A 197 4.85 12.44 -26.38
CA ILE A 197 4.18 12.70 -27.67
C ILE A 197 4.05 11.40 -28.47
N ASN A 198 5.11 10.59 -28.53
CA ASN A 198 5.12 9.29 -29.19
C ASN A 198 5.29 8.14 -28.18
N ARG A 199 4.31 7.99 -27.28
CA ARG A 199 4.34 7.11 -26.10
C ARG A 199 4.91 5.72 -26.41
N LYS A 200 4.38 5.05 -27.43
CA LYS A 200 4.79 3.68 -27.76
C LYS A 200 6.25 3.60 -28.18
N LYS A 201 6.71 4.54 -29.01
CA LYS A 201 8.08 4.54 -29.50
C LYS A 201 9.05 4.94 -28.38
N SER A 202 8.73 6.00 -27.63
CA SER A 202 9.53 6.48 -26.52
C SER A 202 9.72 5.38 -25.46
N VAL A 203 8.64 4.76 -24.98
CA VAL A 203 8.72 3.71 -23.96
C VAL A 203 9.55 2.50 -24.45
N LEU A 204 9.35 2.05 -25.69
CA LEU A 204 10.15 0.95 -26.24
C LEU A 204 11.64 1.29 -26.30
N GLU A 205 11.98 2.52 -26.69
CA GLU A 205 13.35 3.00 -26.73
C GLU A 205 14.00 3.01 -25.34
N LEU A 206 13.27 3.42 -24.31
CA LEU A 206 13.77 3.37 -22.93
C LEU A 206 13.98 1.94 -22.44
N CYS A 207 13.08 1.02 -22.79
CA CYS A 207 13.26 -0.40 -22.49
C CYS A 207 14.48 -0.97 -23.21
N GLU A 208 14.73 -0.58 -24.46
CA GLU A 208 15.91 -0.99 -25.22
C GLU A 208 17.20 -0.43 -24.61
N ALA A 209 17.20 0.83 -24.17
CA ALA A 209 18.33 1.45 -23.47
C ALA A 209 18.72 0.67 -22.20
N LEU A 210 17.73 0.24 -21.41
CA LEU A 210 18.00 -0.58 -20.22
C LEU A 210 18.56 -1.97 -20.56
N VAL A 211 18.10 -2.58 -21.66
CA VAL A 211 18.59 -3.88 -22.11
C VAL A 211 20.03 -3.78 -22.64
N GLU A 212 20.37 -2.70 -23.34
CA GLU A 212 21.74 -2.46 -23.82
C GLU A 212 22.75 -2.26 -22.68
N LYS A 213 22.30 -1.76 -21.53
CA LYS A 213 23.12 -1.59 -20.32
C LYS A 213 23.16 -2.81 -19.40
N ASP A 214 22.58 -3.94 -19.83
CA ASP A 214 22.39 -5.14 -19.00
C ASP A 214 21.58 -4.91 -17.70
N LEU A 215 20.87 -3.78 -17.61
CA LEU A 215 19.97 -3.44 -16.49
C LEU A 215 18.57 -4.02 -16.68
N ALA A 216 18.28 -4.60 -17.84
CA ALA A 216 17.01 -5.26 -18.11
C ALA A 216 17.13 -6.42 -19.11
N LYS A 217 16.11 -7.29 -19.13
CA LYS A 217 16.03 -8.41 -20.08
C LYS A 217 14.59 -8.66 -20.51
N TRP A 218 14.37 -8.83 -21.81
CA TRP A 218 13.06 -9.25 -22.33
C TRP A 218 12.73 -10.68 -21.89
N ILE A 219 11.60 -10.85 -21.21
CA ILE A 219 11.04 -12.14 -20.80
C ILE A 219 9.82 -12.46 -21.70
N GLY A 220 9.60 -13.74 -21.97
CA GLY A 220 8.50 -14.21 -22.82
C GLY A 220 8.81 -14.19 -24.32
N ASN A 221 7.81 -13.87 -25.14
CA ASN A 221 7.98 -13.88 -26.59
C ASN A 221 8.82 -12.67 -27.04
N LYS A 222 10.12 -12.89 -27.28
CA LYS A 222 11.09 -11.87 -27.74
C LYS A 222 10.60 -11.06 -28.95
N LYS A 223 9.76 -11.63 -29.82
CA LYS A 223 9.20 -10.92 -30.99
C LYS A 223 8.15 -9.88 -30.60
N LYS A 224 7.40 -10.11 -29.52
CA LYS A 224 6.30 -9.24 -29.09
C LYS A 224 6.73 -8.16 -28.11
N LYS A 225 7.88 -8.31 -27.43
CA LYS A 225 8.42 -7.35 -26.45
C LYS A 225 7.36 -6.94 -25.41
N ASP A 226 6.65 -7.93 -24.87
CA ASP A 226 5.50 -7.70 -23.98
C ASP A 226 5.89 -7.60 -22.50
N GLN A 227 7.02 -8.21 -22.09
CA GLN A 227 7.46 -8.25 -20.69
C GLN A 227 8.95 -7.97 -20.57
N LEU A 228 9.31 -7.07 -19.66
CA LEU A 228 10.68 -6.68 -19.38
C LEU A 228 11.01 -6.97 -17.92
N ARG A 229 12.06 -7.75 -17.68
CA ARG A 229 12.67 -7.93 -16.36
C ARG A 229 13.64 -6.79 -16.10
N ILE A 230 13.56 -6.15 -14.94
CA ILE A 230 14.43 -5.01 -14.58
C ILE A 230 15.32 -5.34 -13.38
N TYR A 231 16.62 -5.18 -13.53
CA TYR A 231 17.62 -5.43 -12.49
C TYR A 231 18.09 -4.11 -11.87
N TRP A 232 17.32 -3.54 -10.92
CA TRP A 232 17.80 -2.42 -10.09
C TRP A 232 18.72 -2.86 -8.95
N LYS A 233 18.76 -4.17 -8.68
CA LYS A 233 19.74 -4.87 -7.85
C LYS A 233 20.13 -6.14 -8.61
N SER A 234 21.42 -6.44 -8.62
CA SER A 234 21.96 -7.66 -9.20
C SER A 234 21.46 -8.91 -8.44
N LEU A 235 21.52 -10.07 -9.09
CA LEU A 235 21.16 -11.32 -8.43
C LEU A 235 22.11 -11.66 -7.28
N GLU A 236 23.37 -11.22 -7.38
CA GLU A 236 24.40 -11.29 -6.34
C GLU A 236 23.99 -10.49 -5.10
N GLU A 237 23.58 -9.22 -5.28
CA GLU A 237 23.10 -8.39 -4.18
C GLU A 237 21.83 -8.98 -3.56
N TRP A 238 20.89 -9.47 -4.38
CA TRP A 238 19.71 -10.16 -3.86
C TRP A 238 20.07 -11.42 -3.07
N THR A 239 21.12 -12.14 -3.48
CA THR A 239 21.60 -13.31 -2.75
C THR A 239 22.05 -12.92 -1.34
N ALA A 240 22.82 -11.83 -1.21
CA ALA A 240 23.26 -11.32 0.08
C ALA A 240 22.08 -10.82 0.94
N VAL A 241 21.10 -10.14 0.33
CA VAL A 241 19.90 -9.65 1.04
C VAL A 241 19.06 -10.82 1.58
N VAL A 242 18.83 -11.85 0.76
CA VAL A 242 18.07 -13.04 1.17
C VAL A 242 18.79 -13.82 2.25
N GLU A 243 20.11 -13.94 2.14
CA GLU A 243 20.97 -14.56 3.16
C GLU A 243 20.88 -13.81 4.49
N GLN A 244 21.10 -12.49 4.47
CA GLN A 244 21.06 -11.66 5.67
C GLN A 244 19.69 -11.74 6.34
N TRP A 245 18.61 -11.66 5.56
CA TRP A 245 17.26 -11.81 6.08
C TRP A 245 17.03 -13.15 6.79
N ALA A 246 17.53 -14.25 6.22
CA ALA A 246 17.39 -15.57 6.85
C ALA A 246 18.13 -15.64 8.19
N TYR A 247 19.33 -15.04 8.28
CA TYR A 247 20.08 -14.97 9.54
C TYR A 247 19.41 -14.07 10.58
N ASP A 248 18.98 -12.87 10.18
CA ASP A 248 18.35 -11.90 11.09
C ASP A 248 17.05 -12.46 11.71
N ASN A 249 16.36 -13.34 10.99
CA ASN A 249 15.12 -13.97 11.43
C ASN A 249 15.33 -15.40 11.97
N ALA A 250 16.58 -15.84 12.15
CA ALA A 250 16.93 -17.17 12.65
C ALA A 250 16.22 -18.31 11.89
N ILE A 251 16.08 -18.18 10.57
CA ILE A 251 15.32 -19.14 9.76
C ILE A 251 16.26 -20.24 9.28
N PHE A 252 16.26 -21.34 10.02
CA PHE A 252 17.11 -22.51 9.75
C PHE A 252 16.33 -23.70 9.18
N ASP A 253 15.00 -23.65 9.26
CA ASP A 253 14.12 -24.61 8.64
C ASP A 253 13.97 -24.36 7.13
N VAL A 254 13.36 -25.33 6.44
CA VAL A 254 13.09 -25.24 5.00
C VAL A 254 12.08 -24.14 4.76
N ILE A 255 12.46 -23.12 4.00
CA ILE A 255 11.56 -22.03 3.57
C ILE A 255 11.09 -22.30 2.16
N MET A 256 9.78 -22.30 1.95
CA MET A 256 9.19 -22.42 0.62
C MET A 256 8.94 -21.05 0.01
N ILE A 257 8.77 -20.99 -1.31
CA ILE A 257 8.46 -19.73 -2.02
C ILE A 257 7.23 -19.01 -1.42
N PRO A 258 6.11 -19.68 -1.08
CA PRO A 258 4.97 -19.00 -0.47
C PRO A 258 5.32 -18.30 0.85
N ASP A 259 6.25 -18.83 1.64
CA ASP A 259 6.68 -18.21 2.89
C ASP A 259 7.53 -16.96 2.63
N ILE A 260 8.39 -17.01 1.61
CA ILE A 260 9.13 -15.84 1.12
C ILE A 260 8.17 -14.75 0.66
N ARG A 261 7.09 -15.10 -0.05
CA ARG A 261 6.07 -14.13 -0.49
C ARG A 261 5.40 -13.43 0.70
N LYS A 262 5.25 -14.11 1.83
CA LYS A 262 4.64 -13.57 3.07
C LYS A 262 5.59 -12.67 3.88
N SER A 263 6.89 -12.69 3.60
CA SER A 263 7.91 -11.94 4.36
C SER A 263 7.78 -10.41 4.28
N LYS A 264 6.97 -9.88 3.36
CA LYS A 264 6.81 -8.43 3.06
C LYS A 264 8.12 -7.72 2.72
N GLN A 265 9.17 -8.46 2.38
CA GLN A 265 10.47 -7.91 1.97
C GLN A 265 10.48 -7.54 0.48
N GLU A 266 11.41 -6.70 0.04
CA GLU A 266 11.53 -6.29 -1.37
C GLU A 266 11.77 -7.48 -2.32
N PHE A 267 12.52 -8.49 -1.86
CA PHE A 267 12.80 -9.71 -2.62
C PHE A 267 11.60 -10.65 -2.68
N ALA A 268 10.58 -10.45 -1.85
CA ALA A 268 9.36 -11.24 -1.85
C ALA A 268 8.62 -11.11 -3.18
N LEU A 269 8.86 -10.08 -3.99
CA LEU A 269 8.22 -9.89 -5.29
C LEU A 269 9.07 -10.39 -6.48
N LEU A 270 10.25 -10.96 -6.22
CA LEU A 270 11.12 -11.48 -7.29
C LEU A 270 10.43 -12.58 -8.11
N PRO A 271 10.71 -12.70 -9.42
CA PRO A 271 10.25 -13.82 -10.22
C PRO A 271 10.75 -15.17 -9.66
N VAL A 272 9.99 -16.24 -9.87
CA VAL A 272 10.32 -17.58 -9.35
C VAL A 272 11.65 -18.07 -9.93
N GLU A 273 11.91 -17.76 -11.19
CA GLU A 273 13.13 -18.08 -11.92
C GLU A 273 14.36 -17.43 -11.28
N ASP A 274 14.21 -16.17 -10.83
CA ASP A 274 15.29 -15.44 -10.16
C ASP A 274 15.55 -16.00 -8.76
N LEU A 275 14.49 -16.30 -8.00
CA LEU A 275 14.61 -16.98 -6.70
C LEU A 275 15.34 -18.33 -6.85
N LYS A 276 15.02 -19.08 -7.91
CA LYS A 276 15.72 -20.35 -8.22
C LYS A 276 17.21 -20.13 -8.49
N VAL A 277 17.57 -19.07 -9.22
CA VAL A 277 18.98 -18.73 -9.46
C VAL A 277 19.67 -18.32 -8.16
N ILE A 278 19.02 -17.52 -7.32
CA ILE A 278 19.54 -17.08 -6.01
C ILE A 278 19.80 -18.30 -5.11
N PHE A 279 18.85 -19.24 -5.01
CA PHE A 279 19.03 -20.42 -4.17
C PHE A 279 20.17 -21.31 -4.65
N ARG A 280 20.30 -21.50 -5.97
CA ARG A 280 21.44 -22.22 -6.55
C ARG A 280 22.78 -21.54 -6.25
N LYS A 281 22.82 -20.20 -6.17
CA LYS A 281 24.04 -19.48 -5.76
C LYS A 281 24.36 -19.75 -4.28
N LEU A 282 23.38 -19.68 -3.40
CA LEU A 282 23.56 -19.97 -1.96
C LEU A 282 24.03 -21.41 -1.73
N GLU A 283 23.51 -22.37 -2.50
CA GLU A 283 23.95 -23.76 -2.48
C GLU A 283 25.40 -23.92 -2.94
N LYS A 284 25.78 -23.27 -4.05
CA LYS A 284 27.18 -23.25 -4.53
C LYS A 284 28.15 -22.62 -3.53
N MET A 285 27.69 -21.63 -2.75
CA MET A 285 28.46 -21.00 -1.69
C MET A 285 28.50 -21.85 -0.40
N ASN A 286 27.87 -23.03 -0.39
CA ASN A 286 27.75 -23.91 0.77
C ASN A 286 27.05 -23.27 1.99
N LYS A 287 26.26 -22.21 1.77
CA LYS A 287 25.52 -21.49 2.81
C LYS A 287 24.11 -22.03 3.02
N ALA A 288 23.57 -22.72 2.01
CA ALA A 288 22.25 -23.31 2.05
C ALA A 288 22.19 -24.62 1.25
N THR A 289 21.06 -25.31 1.33
CA THR A 289 20.77 -26.50 0.52
C THR A 289 19.40 -26.32 -0.10
N MET A 290 19.31 -26.50 -1.42
CA MET A 290 18.05 -26.38 -2.14
C MET A 290 17.30 -27.71 -2.06
N ILE A 291 16.00 -27.65 -1.78
CA ILE A 291 15.14 -28.82 -1.71
C ILE A 291 14.09 -28.68 -2.81
N GLU A 292 14.15 -29.55 -3.82
CA GLU A 292 13.11 -29.64 -4.84
C GLU A 292 12.09 -30.71 -4.40
N LEU A 293 10.82 -30.32 -4.36
CA LEU A 293 9.69 -31.21 -4.08
C LEU A 293 9.00 -31.62 -5.39
N GLU A 294 8.16 -32.65 -5.31
CA GLU A 294 7.27 -33.03 -6.40
C GLU A 294 6.36 -31.85 -6.80
N ASN A 295 6.05 -31.71 -8.10
CA ASN A 295 5.28 -30.60 -8.69
C ASN A 295 6.01 -29.26 -8.90
N ASN A 296 7.34 -29.28 -9.10
CA ASN A 296 8.14 -28.09 -9.42
C ASN A 296 8.10 -27.02 -8.30
N GLN A 297 7.74 -27.43 -7.09
CA GLN A 297 7.89 -26.63 -5.89
C GLN A 297 9.32 -26.79 -5.39
N PHE A 298 9.90 -25.71 -4.88
CA PHE A 298 11.24 -25.76 -4.30
C PHE A 298 11.31 -24.85 -3.08
N GLY A 299 12.19 -25.23 -2.17
CA GLY A 299 12.51 -24.50 -0.96
C GLY A 299 14.02 -24.44 -0.74
N ILE A 300 14.41 -23.68 0.27
CA ILE A 300 15.80 -23.51 0.66
C ILE A 300 15.93 -23.75 2.16
N LYS A 301 16.97 -24.48 2.55
CA LYS A 301 17.36 -24.67 3.95
C LYS A 301 18.70 -23.99 4.19
N PHE A 302 18.74 -22.99 5.05
CA PHE A 302 19.98 -22.31 5.43
C PHE A 302 20.78 -23.15 6.42
N LYS A 303 22.10 -23.10 6.31
CA LYS A 303 23.01 -23.75 7.28
C LYS A 303 23.35 -22.75 8.38
N LEU A 304 23.42 -23.21 9.63
CA LEU A 304 24.13 -22.45 10.66
C LEU A 304 25.61 -22.41 10.27
N ILE A 305 26.17 -21.21 10.26
CA ILE A 305 27.64 -20.99 10.24
C ILE A 305 28.16 -21.16 11.66
#